data_AF-A0A645AS40-F1
#
_entry.id   AF-A0A645AS40-F1
#
_cell.length_a   1.000
_cell.length_b   1.000
_cell.length_c   1.000
_cell.angle_alpha   90.00
_cell.angle_beta   90.00
_cell.angle_gamma   90.00
#
_symmetry.space_group_name_H-M   'P 1'
#
loop_
_entity.id
_entity.type
_entity.pdbx_description
1 polymer ?
#
loop_
_entity_poly.entity_id
_entity_poly.type
_entity_poly.pdbx_seq_one_letter_code
_entity_poly.pdbx_strand_id
1 'polypeptide(L)'
;MVLTEQDITDFVIYPDASAPTSWTIDLHYPDPKNTEHFPDAEFKSIAVHKTIHPYPIPYRCFYSRNIDNLFMAGRNISVTHVALGTVRVMRTTGMMGEVVGMAASVAAKNKTTPRGVYQEHLDELQRLMTKGASKYNIENLQNYNLGGTLGSKK
;
A
#
# COMPACT_ATOMS: atom_id res chain seq x y z
N MET A 1 5.21 -8.78 7.30
CA MET A 1 4.85 -9.57 6.10
C MET A 1 5.45 -8.87 4.90
N VAL A 2 5.68 -9.56 3.78
CA VAL A 2 6.00 -8.93 2.49
C VAL A 2 4.81 -9.14 1.56
N LEU A 3 4.20 -8.07 1.05
CA LEU A 3 3.11 -8.18 0.07
C LEU A 3 3.68 -8.59 -1.30
N THR A 4 3.10 -9.62 -1.90
CA THR A 4 3.53 -10.19 -3.18
C THR A 4 2.60 -9.81 -4.32
N GLU A 5 3.01 -10.08 -5.55
CA GLU A 5 2.11 -9.98 -6.71
C GLU A 5 0.90 -10.90 -6.56
N GLN A 6 1.13 -12.14 -6.13
CA GLN A 6 0.09 -13.17 -6.00
C GLN A 6 -0.99 -12.75 -5.00
N ASP A 7 -0.60 -12.13 -3.88
CA ASP A 7 -1.57 -11.56 -2.92
C ASP A 7 -2.57 -10.61 -3.59
N ILE A 8 -2.10 -9.85 -4.59
CA ILE A 8 -2.89 -8.85 -5.30
C ILE A 8 -3.69 -9.50 -6.44
N THR A 9 -3.07 -10.36 -7.24
CA THR A 9 -3.72 -10.98 -8.41
C THR A 9 -4.77 -12.00 -8.02
N ASP A 10 -4.54 -12.71 -6.92
CA ASP A 10 -5.45 -13.74 -6.41
C ASP A 10 -6.45 -13.16 -5.40
N PHE A 11 -6.39 -11.83 -5.19
CA PHE A 11 -7.25 -11.06 -4.30
C PHE A 11 -7.32 -11.65 -2.88
N VAL A 12 -6.15 -11.92 -2.29
CA VAL A 12 -6.04 -12.46 -0.93
C VAL A 12 -6.48 -11.41 0.09
N ILE A 13 -7.47 -11.77 0.91
CA ILE A 13 -7.96 -10.91 1.99
C ILE A 13 -7.24 -11.22 3.29
N TYR A 14 -6.72 -10.16 3.91
CA TYR A 14 -6.06 -10.22 5.20
C TYR A 14 -6.90 -9.56 6.30
N PRO A 15 -6.87 -10.07 7.55
CA PRO A 15 -7.66 -9.52 8.66
C PRO A 15 -7.20 -8.11 9.06
N ASP A 16 -5.98 -7.74 8.70
CA ASP A 16 -5.35 -6.45 8.99
C ASP A 16 -5.35 -5.50 7.80
N ALA A 17 -6.42 -5.55 6.98
CA ALA A 17 -6.68 -4.61 5.90
C ALA A 17 -6.63 -3.15 6.41
N SER A 18 -5.86 -2.29 5.73
CA SER A 18 -5.68 -0.89 6.11
C SER A 18 -5.83 0.08 4.93
N ALA A 19 -4.74 0.58 4.36
CA ALA A 19 -4.74 1.59 3.29
C ALA A 19 -5.28 0.99 1.97
N PRO A 20 -6.40 1.49 1.41
CA PRO A 20 -6.95 1.00 0.16
C PRO A 20 -6.08 1.43 -1.03
N THR A 21 -5.94 0.53 -2.01
CA THR A 21 -5.18 0.76 -3.25
C THR A 21 -6.02 0.40 -4.45
N SER A 22 -6.03 1.27 -5.46
CA SER A 22 -6.81 1.10 -6.70
C SER A 22 -5.98 1.25 -7.97
N TRP A 23 -4.67 1.53 -7.86
CA TRP A 23 -3.80 1.66 -9.02
C TRP A 23 -3.46 0.28 -9.60
N THR A 24 -3.34 0.17 -10.92
CA THR A 24 -2.85 -1.05 -11.58
C THR A 24 -1.44 -1.40 -11.10
N ILE A 25 -1.00 -2.63 -11.30
CA ILE A 25 0.44 -2.93 -11.22
C ILE A 25 1.10 -2.27 -12.43
N ASP A 26 1.78 -1.15 -12.17
CA ASP A 26 2.46 -0.30 -13.15
C ASP A 26 3.97 -0.52 -13.02
N LEU A 27 4.54 -1.23 -14.00
CA LEU A 27 5.96 -1.52 -14.07
C LEU A 27 6.60 -0.86 -15.29
N HIS A 28 7.77 -0.30 -15.07
CA HIS A 28 8.53 0.41 -16.08
C HIS A 28 9.66 -0.45 -16.62
N TYR A 29 9.73 -0.57 -17.93
CA TYR A 29 10.78 -1.28 -18.66
C TYR A 29 11.44 -0.34 -19.65
N PRO A 30 12.70 -0.58 -20.06
CA PRO A 30 13.32 0.19 -21.14
C PRO A 30 12.44 0.19 -22.40
N ASP A 31 12.30 1.36 -23.04
CA ASP A 31 11.60 1.46 -24.32
C ASP A 31 12.40 0.68 -25.38
N PRO A 32 11.80 -0.30 -26.11
CA PRO A 32 12.52 -1.07 -27.12
C PRO A 32 13.23 -0.19 -28.15
N LYS A 33 12.60 0.91 -28.60
CA LYS A 33 13.23 1.84 -29.54
C LYS A 33 14.39 2.60 -28.91
N ASN A 34 14.34 2.85 -27.60
CA ASN A 34 15.46 3.47 -26.89
C ASN A 34 16.61 2.47 -26.72
N THR A 35 16.29 1.20 -26.44
CA THR A 35 17.25 0.09 -26.34
C THR A 35 18.05 -0.09 -27.64
N GLU A 36 17.39 0.02 -28.81
CA GLU A 36 18.06 -0.04 -30.12
C GLU A 36 19.17 1.01 -30.30
N HIS A 37 19.03 2.18 -29.68
CA HIS A 37 19.98 3.30 -29.80
C HIS A 37 20.96 3.40 -28.62
N PHE A 38 20.59 2.93 -27.44
CA PHE A 38 21.32 3.09 -26.18
C PHE A 38 21.32 1.78 -25.37
N PRO A 39 21.88 0.68 -25.90
CA PRO A 39 21.90 -0.60 -25.18
C PRO A 39 22.67 -0.45 -23.86
N ASP A 40 22.07 -0.94 -22.77
CA ASP A 40 22.57 -0.85 -21.39
C ASP A 40 22.72 0.58 -20.84
N ALA A 41 22.22 1.58 -21.58
CA ALA A 41 22.25 3.01 -21.22
C ALA A 41 20.89 3.69 -21.51
N GLU A 42 19.81 2.93 -21.40
CA GLU A 42 18.46 3.41 -21.70
C GLU A 42 18.04 4.49 -20.69
N PHE A 43 17.52 5.60 -21.21
CA PHE A 43 17.03 6.73 -20.41
C PHE A 43 15.53 6.95 -20.56
N LYS A 44 14.86 6.18 -21.41
CA LYS A 44 13.42 6.25 -21.65
C LYS A 44 12.78 4.91 -21.34
N SER A 45 11.72 4.95 -20.53
CA SER A 45 10.93 3.76 -20.19
C SER A 45 9.56 3.75 -20.88
N ILE A 46 9.00 2.56 -21.06
CA ILE A 46 7.57 2.32 -21.27
C ILE A 46 6.93 1.79 -19.99
N ALA A 47 5.66 2.12 -19.76
CA ALA A 47 4.88 1.59 -18.65
C ALA A 47 4.01 0.42 -19.13
N VAL A 48 4.06 -0.69 -18.41
CA VAL A 48 3.20 -1.86 -18.62
C VAL A 48 2.27 -1.98 -17.42
N HIS A 49 0.97 -1.95 -17.72
CA HIS A 49 -0.09 -1.97 -16.70
C HIS A 49 -0.76 -3.35 -16.67
N LYS A 50 -0.75 -4.00 -15.51
CA LYS A 50 -1.59 -5.16 -15.21
C LYS A 50 -2.76 -4.71 -14.35
N THR A 51 -3.96 -4.82 -14.89
CA THR A 51 -5.20 -4.49 -14.17
C THR A 51 -5.38 -5.45 -13.01
N ILE A 52 -5.83 -4.91 -11.88
CA ILE A 52 -6.10 -5.64 -10.65
C ILE A 52 -7.43 -5.19 -10.10
N HIS A 53 -7.95 -5.93 -9.13
CA HIS A 53 -9.03 -5.40 -8.33
C HIS A 53 -8.50 -4.49 -7.21
N PRO A 54 -9.25 -3.45 -6.81
CA PRO A 54 -8.91 -2.66 -5.64
C PRO A 54 -8.77 -3.56 -4.42
N TYR A 55 -7.74 -3.30 -3.62
CA TYR A 55 -7.36 -4.13 -2.49
C TYR A 55 -6.77 -3.27 -1.36
N PRO A 56 -6.92 -3.68 -0.09
CA PRO A 56 -6.27 -3.01 1.03
C PRO A 56 -4.85 -3.56 1.26
N ILE A 57 -3.93 -2.69 1.64
CA ILE A 57 -2.59 -3.12 2.07
C ILE A 57 -2.69 -3.66 3.51
N PRO A 58 -2.13 -4.85 3.82
CA PRO A 58 -2.09 -5.35 5.19
C PRO A 58 -1.19 -4.50 6.08
N TYR A 59 -1.64 -4.15 7.28
CA TYR A 59 -0.88 -3.39 8.28
C TYR A 59 0.49 -4.00 8.57
N ARG A 60 0.60 -5.33 8.55
CA ARG A 60 1.88 -6.05 8.73
C ARG A 60 2.95 -5.76 7.67
N CYS A 61 2.65 -4.99 6.62
CA CYS A 61 3.64 -4.50 5.66
C CYS A 61 4.37 -3.24 6.17
N PHE A 62 3.85 -2.58 7.21
CA PHE A 62 4.30 -1.26 7.67
C PHE A 62 5.32 -1.30 8.81
N TYR A 63 5.77 -2.46 9.26
CA TYR A 63 6.76 -2.53 10.34
C TYR A 63 7.84 -3.56 10.07
N SER A 64 9.01 -3.34 10.67
CA SER A 64 10.16 -4.21 10.49
C SER A 64 9.92 -5.59 11.07
N ARG A 65 10.34 -6.63 10.35
CA ARG A 65 10.32 -8.00 10.90
C ARG A 65 11.32 -8.15 12.06
N ASN A 66 12.41 -7.39 12.05
CA ASN A 66 13.58 -7.65 12.88
C ASN A 66 13.91 -6.51 13.87
N ILE A 67 13.33 -5.32 13.71
CA ILE A 67 13.53 -4.18 14.61
C ILE A 67 12.18 -3.86 15.26
N ASP A 68 12.07 -4.09 16.56
CA ASP A 68 10.79 -4.12 17.27
C ASP A 68 10.07 -2.77 17.34
N ASN A 69 10.76 -1.64 17.17
CA ASN A 69 10.15 -0.31 17.23
C ASN A 69 10.42 0.50 15.95
N LEU A 70 10.29 -0.13 14.78
CA LEU A 70 10.50 0.53 13.49
C LEU A 70 9.27 0.37 12.58
N PHE A 71 8.58 1.48 12.36
CA PHE A 71 7.57 1.63 11.32
C PHE A 71 8.18 2.13 10.00
N MET A 72 7.50 1.80 8.91
CA MET A 72 7.75 2.29 7.55
C MET A 72 6.41 2.69 6.94
N ALA A 73 6.38 3.82 6.25
CA ALA A 73 5.23 4.30 5.50
C ALA A 73 5.71 4.93 4.20
N GLY A 74 5.05 4.61 3.09
CA GLY A 74 5.44 5.07 1.77
C GLY A 74 6.14 3.98 0.96
N ARG A 75 7.17 4.34 0.19
CA ARG A 75 7.81 3.42 -0.78
C ARG A 75 8.76 2.40 -0.14
N ASN A 76 9.05 2.55 1.15
CA ASN A 76 9.97 1.70 1.92
C ASN A 76 9.24 0.58 2.69
N ILE A 77 7.94 0.38 2.48
CA ILE A 77 7.18 -0.70 3.12
C ILE A 77 7.60 -2.08 2.57
N SER A 78 7.27 -3.14 3.30
CA SER A 78 7.63 -4.50 2.93
C SER A 78 6.75 -5.05 1.81
N VAL A 79 7.22 -4.93 0.57
CA VAL A 79 6.56 -5.44 -0.65
C VAL A 79 7.59 -6.00 -1.63
N THR A 80 7.15 -6.89 -2.52
CA THR A 80 7.97 -7.30 -3.67
C THR A 80 8.11 -6.14 -4.68
N HIS A 81 9.13 -6.19 -5.54
CA HIS A 81 9.30 -5.23 -6.64
C HIS A 81 8.02 -5.05 -7.47
N VAL A 82 7.31 -6.14 -7.77
CA VAL A 82 6.08 -6.09 -8.58
C VAL A 82 4.95 -5.40 -7.82
N ALA A 83 4.72 -5.79 -6.55
CA ALA A 83 3.71 -5.15 -5.71
C ALA A 83 4.01 -3.67 -5.45
N LEU A 84 5.28 -3.26 -5.47
CA LEU A 84 5.66 -1.85 -5.37
C LEU A 84 5.00 -0.99 -6.45
N GLY A 85 4.82 -1.53 -7.66
CA GLY A 85 4.25 -0.83 -8.83
C GLY A 85 2.85 -0.26 -8.60
N THR A 86 2.06 -0.84 -7.70
CA THR A 86 0.71 -0.35 -7.36
C THR A 86 0.66 0.44 -6.04
N VAL A 87 1.45 0.07 -5.03
CA VAL A 87 1.38 0.72 -3.69
C VAL A 87 2.06 2.10 -3.64
N ARG A 88 3.03 2.36 -4.53
CA ARG A 88 3.94 3.53 -4.44
C ARG A 88 3.32 4.89 -4.79
N VAL A 89 2.05 4.93 -5.16
CA VAL A 89 1.35 6.16 -5.58
C VAL A 89 1.12 7.11 -4.40
N MET A 90 1.25 8.41 -4.64
CA MET A 90 1.35 9.43 -3.58
C MET A 90 0.16 9.42 -2.61
N ARG A 91 -1.05 9.21 -3.14
CA ARG A 91 -2.27 9.10 -2.33
C ARG A 91 -2.22 7.91 -1.37
N THR A 92 -1.87 6.73 -1.88
CA THR A 92 -1.72 5.52 -1.07
C THR A 92 -0.63 5.72 -0.03
N THR A 93 0.52 6.32 -0.39
CA THR A 93 1.58 6.60 0.58
C THR A 93 1.15 7.57 1.69
N GLY A 94 0.30 8.55 1.37
CA GLY A 94 -0.30 9.44 2.37
C GLY A 94 -1.21 8.68 3.35
N MET A 95 -2.07 7.80 2.83
CA MET A 95 -2.93 6.94 3.65
C MET A 95 -2.12 5.97 4.54
N MET A 96 -1.01 5.42 4.04
CA MET A 96 -0.10 4.61 4.86
C MET A 96 0.44 5.41 6.06
N GLY A 97 0.82 6.67 5.84
CA GLY A 97 1.30 7.57 6.90
C GLY A 97 0.23 7.82 7.97
N GLU A 98 -1.02 8.00 7.56
CA GLU A 98 -2.17 8.14 8.46
C GLU A 98 -2.35 6.87 9.33
N VAL A 99 -2.38 5.69 8.70
CA VAL A 99 -2.50 4.41 9.40
C VAL A 99 -1.34 4.20 10.38
N VAL A 100 -0.11 4.45 9.96
CA VAL A 100 1.08 4.31 10.82
C VAL A 100 1.03 5.29 11.99
N GLY A 101 0.58 6.53 11.78
CA GLY A 101 0.38 7.50 12.87
C GLY A 101 -0.64 7.02 13.90
N MET A 102 -1.78 6.49 13.44
CA MET A 102 -2.78 5.87 14.32
C MET A 102 -2.19 4.67 15.08
N ALA A 103 -1.50 3.78 14.39
CA ALA A 103 -0.90 2.60 14.99
C ALA A 103 0.19 2.95 16.01
N ALA A 104 1.01 3.97 15.75
CA ALA A 104 1.99 4.49 16.69
C ALA A 104 1.32 5.04 17.95
N SER A 105 0.17 5.72 17.83
CA SER A 105 -0.61 6.15 18.98
C SER A 105 -1.14 4.98 19.81
N VAL A 106 -1.64 3.91 19.18
CA VAL A 106 -2.08 2.68 19.86
C VAL A 106 -0.90 2.00 20.55
N ALA A 107 0.24 1.90 19.87
CA ALA A 107 1.47 1.32 20.40
C ALA A 107 1.93 2.07 21.66
N ALA A 108 2.01 3.40 21.60
CA ALA A 108 2.43 4.25 22.71
C ALA A 108 1.47 4.15 23.91
N LYS A 109 0.15 4.20 23.66
CA LYS A 109 -0.89 4.11 24.70
C LYS A 109 -0.82 2.78 25.46
N ASN A 110 -0.67 1.67 24.74
CA ASN A 110 -0.67 0.33 25.31
C ASN A 110 0.75 -0.17 25.68
N LYS A 111 1.77 0.68 25.55
CA LYS A 111 3.19 0.33 25.78
C LYS A 111 3.61 -0.93 25.03
N THR A 112 3.18 -1.05 23.78
CA THR A 112 3.43 -2.22 22.93
C THR A 112 4.23 -1.86 21.68
N THR A 113 4.63 -2.86 20.92
CA THR A 113 5.37 -2.70 19.65
C THR A 113 4.39 -2.60 18.47
N PRO A 114 4.83 -2.19 17.25
CA PRO A 114 4.04 -2.33 16.03
C PRO A 114 3.47 -3.74 15.83
N ARG A 115 4.25 -4.76 16.17
CA ARG A 115 3.80 -6.15 16.10
C ARG A 115 2.71 -6.44 17.13
N GLY A 116 2.87 -5.93 18.35
CA GLY A 116 1.88 -6.07 19.41
C GLY A 116 0.57 -5.34 19.08
N VAL A 117 0.61 -4.22 18.35
CA VAL A 117 -0.62 -3.60 17.80
C VAL A 117 -1.39 -4.60 16.94
N TYR A 118 -0.72 -5.35 16.05
CA TYR A 118 -1.40 -6.39 15.25
C TYR A 118 -1.89 -7.58 16.10
N GLN A 119 -1.10 -8.03 17.07
CA GLN A 119 -1.39 -9.25 17.82
C GLN A 119 -2.46 -9.06 18.90
N GLU A 120 -2.52 -7.87 19.52
CA GLU A 120 -3.25 -7.65 20.77
C GLU A 120 -4.24 -6.47 20.68
N HIS A 121 -4.03 -5.52 19.76
CA HIS A 121 -4.78 -4.26 19.71
C HIS A 121 -5.26 -3.88 18.29
N LEU A 122 -5.45 -4.87 17.41
CA LEU A 122 -5.82 -4.63 16.03
C LEU A 122 -7.22 -4.01 15.92
N ASP A 123 -8.12 -4.39 16.82
CA ASP A 123 -9.47 -3.85 16.95
C ASP A 123 -9.46 -2.34 17.27
N GLU A 124 -8.52 -1.89 18.11
CA GLU A 124 -8.34 -0.47 18.43
C GLU A 124 -7.85 0.30 17.21
N LEU A 125 -6.86 -0.23 16.49
CA LEU A 125 -6.40 0.37 15.25
C LEU A 125 -7.53 0.42 14.20
N GLN A 126 -8.30 -0.65 14.04
CA GLN A 126 -9.45 -0.70 13.13
C GLN A 126 -10.49 0.36 13.46
N ARG A 127 -10.83 0.56 14.75
CA ARG A 127 -11.73 1.65 15.17
C ARG A 127 -11.21 3.04 14.78
N LEU A 128 -9.91 3.28 14.93
CA LEU A 128 -9.29 4.55 14.50
C LEU A 128 -9.35 4.72 12.98
N MET A 129 -9.04 3.68 12.22
CA MET A 129 -9.11 3.71 10.75
C MET A 129 -10.53 3.95 10.24
N THR A 130 -11.55 3.34 10.86
CA THR A 130 -12.96 3.59 10.52
C THR A 130 -13.38 5.04 10.77
N LYS A 131 -12.84 5.66 11.82
CA LYS A 131 -13.11 7.07 12.14
C LYS A 131 -12.38 8.03 11.18
N GLY A 132 -11.17 7.68 10.75
CA GLY A 132 -10.29 8.54 9.95
C GLY A 132 -9.64 9.67 10.77
N ALA A 133 -8.63 10.32 10.20
CA ALA A 133 -7.89 11.43 10.83
C ALA A 133 -8.47 12.82 10.52
N SER A 134 -9.45 12.94 9.61
CA SER A 134 -10.01 14.24 9.23
C SER A 134 -10.71 14.93 10.42
N LYS A 135 -10.43 16.22 10.61
CA LYS A 135 -11.15 17.09 11.55
C LYS A 135 -12.43 17.67 10.98
N TYR A 136 -12.63 17.53 9.67
CA TYR A 136 -13.73 18.14 8.94
C TYR A 136 -14.58 17.07 8.27
N ASN A 137 -15.90 17.26 8.30
CA ASN A 137 -16.83 16.45 7.53
C ASN A 137 -16.89 16.99 6.10
N ILE A 138 -15.89 16.62 5.29
CA ILE A 138 -15.80 17.00 3.89
C ILE A 138 -16.30 15.85 3.01
N GLU A 139 -17.00 16.21 1.95
CA GLU A 139 -17.37 15.25 0.91
C GLU A 139 -16.10 14.66 0.26
N ASN A 140 -16.14 13.39 -0.13
CA ASN A 140 -15.07 12.79 -0.91
C ASN A 140 -15.11 13.32 -2.35
N LEU A 141 -14.38 14.40 -2.60
CA LEU A 141 -14.28 15.04 -3.92
C LEU A 141 -13.21 14.39 -4.83
N GLN A 142 -12.47 13.38 -4.33
CA GLN A 142 -11.34 12.79 -5.05
C GLN A 142 -11.77 11.60 -5.93
N ASN A 143 -12.60 11.88 -6.93
CA ASN A 143 -13.12 10.89 -7.90
C ASN A 143 -12.31 10.82 -9.21
N TYR A 144 -11.23 11.59 -9.34
CA TYR A 144 -10.45 11.73 -10.58
C TYR A 144 -9.45 10.58 -10.86
N ASN A 145 -9.41 9.54 -10.01
CA ASN A 145 -8.54 8.36 -10.17
C ASN A 145 -9.29 7.05 -9.86
N LEU A 146 -10.59 7.01 -10.15
CA LEU A 146 -11.38 5.78 -10.12
C LEU A 146 -10.93 4.92 -11.31
N GLY A 147 -9.85 4.17 -11.12
CA GLY A 147 -9.30 3.29 -12.16
C GLY A 147 -10.35 2.31 -12.69
N GLY A 148 -10.20 1.89 -13.95
CA GLY A 148 -11.04 0.86 -14.55
C GLY A 148 -10.86 -0.45 -13.81
N THR A 149 -11.85 -0.86 -13.02
CA THR A 149 -11.83 -2.13 -12.31
C THR A 149 -12.11 -3.28 -13.28
N LEU A 150 -11.65 -4.49 -12.97
CA LEU A 150 -11.95 -5.74 -13.70
C LEU A 150 -13.45 -6.16 -13.65
N GLY A 151 -14.40 -5.23 -13.46
CA GLY A 151 -15.81 -5.55 -13.23
C GLY A 151 -16.07 -6.19 -11.86
N SER A 152 -17.29 -6.72 -11.67
CA SER A 152 -17.67 -7.43 -10.44
C SER A 152 -16.90 -8.74 -10.30
N LYS A 153 -16.38 -9.00 -9.09
CA LYS A 153 -15.70 -10.27 -8.76
C LYS A 153 -16.69 -11.44 -8.75
N LYS A 154 -16.21 -12.62 -9.16
CA LYS A 154 -16.86 -13.89 -8.87
C LYS A 154 -16.65 -14.29 -7.42
#